data_AF-A0A251XLB1-F1
#
_entry.id   AF-A0A251XLB1-F1
#
_cell.length_a   1.000
_cell.length_b   1.000
_cell.length_c   1.000
_cell.angle_alpha   90.00
_cell.angle_beta   90.00
_cell.angle_gamma   90.00
#
_symmetry.space_group_name_H-M   'P 1'
#
loop_
_entity.id
_entity.type
_entity.pdbx_description
1 polymer ?
#
loop_
_entity_poly.entity_id
_entity_poly.type
_entity_poly.pdbx_seq_one_letter_code
_entity_poly.pdbx_strand_id
1 'polypeptide(L)'
;MRDSGAIVETIDLGPFLRAALLLYEGALVAERCEAAGASVLADAPDLDPTVAGIVRAALGIPAHRLVEDRALLERLRVAACAVFDAPGDARRGIDALLLPTTTEHPTLAEVAAEPVAVNARLGTYTNFVNLFDLCAVAVPAGEADGSPFGVSLVAPAFADQVVLDLAGRITGDPARPALLPTDAVDVVVFGAHLGGQPLHRQLGDLGARFSRDVRTSAAYRMAHLPGEPARPGVAPAPDGDGVPLAGEAWTLTRAGLAAFLAGMVRPMALGPLELEDGTWAVGFLCTDTAGAPDISAHGGWMRYLASRGQAVPGS
;
A
#
# COMPACT_ATOMS: atom_id res chain seq x y z
N MET A 1 8.81 7.79 -12.39
CA MET A 1 7.80 6.74 -12.09
C MET A 1 7.76 5.64 -13.13
N ARG A 2 7.51 5.92 -14.42
CA ARG A 2 7.61 4.86 -15.46
C ARG A 2 9.00 4.21 -15.48
N ASP A 3 10.04 5.02 -15.36
CA ASP A 3 11.44 4.53 -15.32
C ASP A 3 11.76 3.67 -14.09
N SER A 4 10.95 3.74 -13.02
CA SER A 4 11.08 2.88 -11.83
C SER A 4 10.22 1.62 -11.91
N GLY A 5 9.66 1.32 -13.09
CA GLY A 5 8.85 0.12 -13.37
C GLY A 5 7.37 0.24 -12.99
N ALA A 6 6.91 1.43 -12.58
CA ALA A 6 5.49 1.64 -12.27
C ALA A 6 4.64 1.66 -13.55
N ILE A 7 3.48 0.99 -13.50
CA ILE A 7 2.44 1.10 -14.53
C ILE A 7 1.67 2.39 -14.23
N VAL A 8 1.63 3.31 -15.20
CA VAL A 8 0.99 4.63 -15.02
C VAL A 8 -0.17 4.75 -16.00
N GLU A 9 -1.37 4.93 -15.45
CA GLU A 9 -2.62 5.08 -16.18
C GLU A 9 -3.29 6.41 -15.84
N THR A 10 -4.06 6.95 -16.78
CA THR A 10 -4.85 8.17 -16.55
C THR A 10 -6.22 7.78 -16.05
N ILE A 11 -6.67 8.42 -14.97
CA ILE A 11 -8.00 8.19 -14.40
C ILE A 11 -8.86 9.46 -14.47
N ASP A 12 -10.18 9.28 -14.39
CA ASP A 12 -11.12 10.39 -14.23
C ASP A 12 -11.17 10.84 -12.76
N LEU A 13 -10.72 12.07 -12.49
CA LEU A 13 -10.77 12.69 -11.16
C LEU A 13 -12.11 13.40 -10.87
N GLY A 14 -13.06 13.41 -11.80
CA GLY A 14 -14.34 14.11 -11.66
C GLY A 14 -15.05 13.87 -10.32
N PRO A 15 -15.23 12.62 -9.87
CA PRO A 15 -15.83 12.33 -8.56
C PRO A 15 -15.05 12.89 -7.36
N PHE A 16 -13.72 12.84 -7.41
CA PHE A 16 -12.83 13.37 -6.38
C PHE A 16 -12.93 14.90 -6.28
N LEU A 17 -12.81 15.58 -7.42
CA LEU A 17 -12.88 17.04 -7.49
C LEU A 17 -14.26 17.56 -7.09
N ARG A 18 -15.34 16.83 -7.43
CA ARG A 18 -16.69 17.21 -7.01
C ARG A 18 -16.91 17.07 -5.51
N ALA A 19 -16.29 16.10 -4.86
CA ALA A 19 -16.33 15.98 -3.40
C ALA A 19 -15.55 17.11 -2.71
N ALA A 20 -14.41 17.52 -3.27
CA ALA A 20 -13.63 18.65 -2.77
C ALA A 20 -14.44 19.96 -2.69
N LEU A 21 -15.37 20.18 -3.62
CA LEU A 21 -16.27 21.35 -3.61
C LEU A 21 -17.21 21.36 -2.40
N LEU A 22 -17.62 20.20 -1.88
CA LEU A 22 -18.53 20.11 -0.72
C LEU A 22 -17.90 20.68 0.56
N LEU A 23 -16.57 20.80 0.63
CA LEU A 23 -15.88 21.39 1.78
C LEU A 23 -16.07 22.91 1.87
N TYR A 24 -16.31 23.58 0.74
CA TYR A 24 -16.46 25.04 0.67
C TYR A 24 -17.86 25.50 0.24
N GLU A 25 -18.47 24.81 -0.73
CA GLU A 25 -19.80 25.14 -1.26
C GLU A 25 -20.93 24.36 -0.56
N GLY A 26 -20.57 23.34 0.23
CA GLY A 26 -21.49 22.46 0.92
C GLY A 26 -21.70 22.80 2.40
N ALA A 27 -22.58 22.03 3.02
CA ALA A 27 -22.96 22.12 4.42
C ALA A 27 -21.91 21.55 5.38
N LEU A 28 -20.81 20.96 4.89
CA LEU A 28 -19.74 20.40 5.72
C LEU A 28 -19.03 21.46 6.58
N VAL A 29 -19.08 22.74 6.16
CA VAL A 29 -18.60 23.87 6.97
C VAL A 29 -19.31 23.97 8.33
N ALA A 30 -20.49 23.37 8.50
CA ALA A 30 -21.20 23.30 9.78
C ALA A 30 -20.38 22.64 10.89
N GLU A 31 -19.46 21.72 10.56
CA GLU A 31 -18.56 21.09 11.53
C GLU A 31 -17.58 22.11 12.14
N ARG A 32 -17.14 23.10 11.34
CA ARG A 32 -16.31 24.21 11.85
C ARG A 32 -17.10 25.12 12.78
N CYS A 33 -18.38 25.34 12.48
CA CYS A 33 -19.26 26.15 13.33
C CYS A 33 -19.55 25.46 14.67
N GLU A 34 -19.76 24.15 14.66
CA GLU A 34 -19.93 23.35 15.88
C GLU A 34 -18.65 23.40 16.73
N ALA A 35 -17.49 23.12 16.13
CA ALA A 35 -16.20 23.10 16.83
C ALA A 35 -15.80 24.48 17.37
N ALA A 36 -16.09 25.56 16.64
CA ALA A 36 -15.83 26.92 17.10
C ALA A 36 -16.74 27.34 18.27
N GLY A 37 -17.92 26.73 18.39
CA GLY A 37 -18.86 26.97 19.48
C GLY A 37 -19.37 28.42 19.56
N ALA A 38 -19.80 28.83 20.75
CA ALA A 38 -20.45 30.13 20.97
C ALA A 38 -19.52 31.35 20.83
N SER A 39 -18.20 31.17 20.80
CA SER A 39 -17.22 32.27 20.77
C SER A 39 -17.18 32.99 19.40
N VAL A 40 -17.34 32.27 18.29
CA VAL A 40 -17.47 32.88 16.95
C VAL A 40 -18.78 33.65 16.79
N LEU A 41 -19.82 33.25 17.55
CA LEU A 41 -21.14 33.90 17.55
C LEU A 41 -21.17 35.20 18.34
N ALA A 42 -20.22 35.41 19.25
CA ALA A 42 -20.18 36.54 20.19
C ALA A 42 -19.39 37.77 19.68
N ASP A 43 -18.99 37.78 18.41
CA ASP A 43 -18.23 38.87 17.78
C ASP A 43 -16.92 39.25 18.48
N ALA A 44 -16.10 38.24 18.76
CA ALA A 44 -14.77 38.43 19.34
C ALA A 44 -13.84 39.23 18.38
N PRO A 45 -13.26 40.38 18.83
CA PRO A 45 -12.52 41.31 17.98
C PRO A 45 -11.15 40.77 17.51
N ASP A 46 -10.63 39.72 18.14
CA ASP A 46 -9.32 39.15 17.83
C ASP A 46 -9.37 38.05 16.75
N LEU A 47 -10.56 37.75 16.19
CA LEU A 47 -10.71 36.75 15.15
C LEU A 47 -10.31 37.29 13.77
N ASP A 48 -9.64 36.46 12.98
CA ASP A 48 -9.43 36.76 11.57
C ASP A 48 -10.79 36.91 10.86
N PRO A 49 -11.05 38.04 10.17
CA PRO A 49 -12.35 38.34 9.59
C PRO A 49 -12.75 37.37 8.47
N THR A 50 -11.77 36.81 7.74
CA THR A 50 -12.03 35.81 6.68
C THR A 50 -12.47 34.50 7.30
N VAL A 51 -11.75 34.02 8.31
CA VAL A 51 -12.08 32.78 9.02
C VAL A 51 -13.44 32.91 9.71
N ALA A 52 -13.69 34.01 10.43
CA ALA A 52 -14.96 34.26 11.09
C ALA A 52 -16.12 34.32 10.08
N GLY A 53 -15.92 34.97 8.93
CA GLY A 53 -16.91 35.02 7.84
C GLY A 53 -17.29 33.64 7.32
N ILE A 54 -16.30 32.78 7.04
CA ILE A 54 -16.53 31.40 6.57
C ILE A 54 -17.30 30.58 7.60
N VAL A 55 -16.92 30.65 8.87
CA VAL A 55 -17.57 29.86 9.94
C VAL A 55 -18.99 30.35 10.20
N ARG A 56 -19.22 31.68 10.23
CA ARG A 56 -20.55 32.27 10.45
C ARG A 56 -21.52 31.99 9.30
N ALA A 57 -21.05 31.89 8.06
CA ALA A 57 -21.88 31.54 6.92
C ALA A 57 -22.60 30.19 7.12
N ALA A 58 -22.04 29.28 7.92
CA ALA A 58 -22.64 27.99 8.25
C ALA A 58 -23.97 28.10 9.03
N LEU A 59 -24.20 29.20 9.76
CA LEU A 59 -25.42 29.40 10.56
C LEU A 59 -26.69 29.48 9.72
N GLY A 60 -26.56 29.91 8.45
CA GLY A 60 -27.66 29.99 7.51
C GLY A 60 -28.00 28.66 6.84
N ILE A 61 -27.24 27.59 7.10
CA ILE A 61 -27.38 26.31 6.39
C ILE A 61 -28.44 25.46 7.10
N PRO A 62 -29.57 25.12 6.44
CA PRO A 62 -30.59 24.29 7.06
C PRO A 62 -30.13 22.84 7.16
N ALA A 63 -30.52 22.15 8.24
CA ALA A 63 -30.04 20.80 8.57
C ALA A 63 -30.22 19.76 7.46
N HIS A 64 -31.28 19.85 6.65
CA HIS A 64 -31.50 18.91 5.53
C HIS A 64 -30.39 18.98 4.47
N ARG A 65 -29.77 20.14 4.26
CA ARG A 65 -28.64 20.29 3.32
C ARG A 65 -27.42 19.51 3.76
N LEU A 66 -27.15 19.44 5.07
CA LEU A 66 -26.09 18.58 5.61
C LEU A 66 -26.36 17.09 5.32
N VAL A 67 -27.61 16.66 5.43
CA VAL A 67 -28.00 15.28 5.11
C VAL A 67 -27.84 15.00 3.61
N GLU A 68 -28.26 15.93 2.75
CA GLU A 68 -28.10 15.83 1.29
C GLU A 68 -26.63 15.76 0.88
N ASP A 69 -25.79 16.63 1.42
CA ASP A 69 -24.37 16.71 1.08
C ASP A 69 -23.61 15.47 1.59
N ARG A 70 -23.95 14.93 2.77
CA ARG A 70 -23.40 13.65 3.26
C ARG A 70 -23.79 12.48 2.35
N ALA A 71 -25.04 12.44 1.91
CA ALA A 71 -25.49 11.40 0.99
C ALA A 71 -24.83 11.52 -0.39
N LEU A 72 -24.59 12.74 -0.87
CA LEU A 72 -23.83 12.99 -2.09
C LEU A 72 -22.36 12.59 -1.93
N LEU A 73 -21.73 12.96 -0.80
CA LEU A 73 -20.35 12.61 -0.50
C LEU A 73 -20.14 11.10 -0.53
N GLU A 74 -21.03 10.32 0.08
CA GLU A 74 -20.94 8.87 0.09
C GLU A 74 -21.06 8.26 -1.32
N ARG A 75 -21.97 8.77 -2.15
CA ARG A 75 -22.07 8.33 -3.56
C ARG A 75 -20.80 8.65 -4.35
N LEU A 76 -20.23 9.84 -4.14
CA LEU A 76 -18.99 10.25 -4.78
C LEU A 76 -17.81 9.40 -4.30
N ARG A 77 -17.74 9.08 -3.00
CA ARG A 77 -16.71 8.22 -2.41
C ARG A 77 -16.74 6.83 -3.03
N VAL A 78 -17.91 6.20 -3.11
CA VAL A 78 -18.05 4.87 -3.74
C VAL A 78 -17.62 4.91 -5.21
N ALA A 79 -18.06 5.91 -5.97
CA ALA A 79 -17.69 6.04 -7.38
C ALA A 79 -16.19 6.32 -7.57
N ALA A 80 -15.61 7.18 -6.74
CA ALA A 80 -14.20 7.56 -6.79
C ALA A 80 -13.30 6.40 -6.40
N CYS A 81 -13.58 5.74 -5.26
CA CYS A 81 -12.71 4.70 -4.72
C CYS A 81 -12.76 3.38 -5.51
N ALA A 82 -13.74 3.21 -6.40
CA ALA A 82 -13.79 2.08 -7.32
C ALA A 82 -12.54 1.94 -8.21
N VAL A 83 -11.76 3.01 -8.39
CA VAL A 83 -10.47 2.94 -9.11
C VAL A 83 -9.42 2.08 -8.38
N PHE A 84 -9.51 2.00 -7.05
CA PHE A 84 -8.61 1.19 -6.23
C PHE A 84 -9.04 -0.29 -6.18
N ASP A 85 -10.30 -0.58 -6.52
CA ASP A 85 -10.83 -1.93 -6.56
C ASP A 85 -10.40 -2.67 -7.84
N ALA A 86 -10.29 -4.00 -7.76
CA ALA A 86 -10.12 -4.89 -8.92
C ALA A 86 -11.42 -5.68 -9.17
N PRO A 87 -12.40 -5.17 -9.95
CA PRO A 87 -13.62 -5.92 -10.20
C PRO A 87 -13.39 -7.06 -11.21
N GLY A 88 -13.51 -8.32 -10.76
CA GLY A 88 -13.61 -9.50 -11.63
C GLY A 88 -12.30 -10.19 -12.07
N ASP A 89 -12.41 -11.03 -13.11
CA ASP A 89 -11.40 -12.01 -13.56
C ASP A 89 -10.18 -11.45 -14.31
N ALA A 90 -10.00 -10.12 -14.42
CA ALA A 90 -8.74 -9.56 -14.95
C ALA A 90 -8.40 -8.14 -14.46
N ARG A 91 -7.15 -8.04 -13.97
CA ARG A 91 -6.23 -6.89 -13.78
C ARG A 91 -6.62 -5.85 -12.71
N ARG A 92 -5.89 -5.94 -11.59
CA ARG A 92 -5.63 -4.99 -10.49
C ARG A 92 -6.17 -3.57 -10.69
N GLY A 93 -6.90 -3.05 -9.69
CA GLY A 93 -7.09 -1.61 -9.50
C GLY A 93 -5.77 -0.88 -9.28
N ILE A 94 -5.80 0.45 -9.18
CA ILE A 94 -4.59 1.25 -8.97
C ILE A 94 -4.13 1.18 -7.51
N ASP A 95 -2.82 1.19 -7.27
CA ASP A 95 -2.26 1.17 -5.91
C ASP A 95 -2.23 2.58 -5.28
N ALA A 96 -2.08 3.62 -6.10
CA ALA A 96 -2.04 5.02 -5.65
C ALA A 96 -2.33 6.00 -6.80
N LEU A 97 -2.86 7.16 -6.44
CA LEU A 97 -2.93 8.36 -7.28
C LEU A 97 -1.62 9.14 -7.17
N LEU A 98 -1.22 9.79 -8.27
CA LEU A 98 -0.12 10.74 -8.31
C LEU A 98 -0.66 12.08 -8.82
N LEU A 99 -0.69 13.09 -7.95
CA LEU A 99 -1.32 14.39 -8.22
C LEU A 99 -0.35 15.54 -7.93
N PRO A 100 -0.50 16.72 -8.57
CA PRO A 100 0.15 17.92 -8.09
C PRO A 100 -0.27 18.21 -6.64
N THR A 101 0.67 18.63 -5.78
CA THR A 101 0.34 18.97 -4.39
C THR A 101 -0.56 20.21 -4.30
N THR A 102 -0.33 21.19 -5.18
CA THR A 102 -1.12 22.42 -5.31
C THR A 102 -1.13 22.87 -6.77
N THR A 103 -1.88 23.92 -7.10
CA THR A 103 -2.04 24.45 -8.45
C THR A 103 -1.10 25.61 -8.78
N GLU A 104 -0.69 26.40 -7.78
CA GLU A 104 0.04 27.66 -7.98
C GLU A 104 0.81 28.09 -6.71
N HIS A 105 1.65 29.12 -6.84
CA HIS A 105 2.42 29.74 -5.76
C HIS A 105 2.09 31.23 -5.64
N PRO A 106 0.98 31.60 -4.97
CA PRO A 106 0.51 32.97 -4.92
C PRO A 106 1.39 33.82 -3.99
N THR A 107 1.58 35.07 -4.36
CA THR A 107 2.18 36.09 -3.50
C THR A 107 1.22 36.49 -2.37
N LEU A 108 1.77 37.08 -1.31
CA LEU A 108 0.96 37.61 -0.21
C LEU A 108 -0.05 38.68 -0.69
N ALA A 109 0.29 39.45 -1.71
CA ALA A 109 -0.59 40.47 -2.27
C ALA A 109 -1.80 39.84 -2.99
N GLU A 110 -1.59 38.77 -3.75
CA GLU A 110 -2.66 38.03 -4.42
C GLU A 110 -3.59 37.35 -3.41
N VAL A 111 -3.02 36.75 -2.36
CA VAL A 111 -3.83 36.17 -1.26
C VAL A 111 -4.63 37.26 -0.54
N ALA A 112 -4.04 38.43 -0.27
CA ALA A 112 -4.76 39.52 0.39
C ALA A 112 -5.90 40.10 -0.47
N ALA A 113 -5.74 40.09 -1.80
CA ALA A 113 -6.78 40.54 -2.72
C ALA A 113 -7.96 39.56 -2.81
N GLU A 114 -7.69 38.24 -2.81
CA GLU A 114 -8.70 37.20 -3.00
C GLU A 114 -8.51 36.00 -2.06
N PRO A 115 -8.65 36.18 -0.72
CA PRO A 115 -8.22 35.19 0.26
C PRO A 115 -9.00 33.87 0.18
N VAL A 116 -10.29 33.91 -0.18
CA VAL A 116 -11.13 32.72 -0.31
C VAL A 116 -10.89 32.00 -1.64
N ALA A 117 -10.84 32.76 -2.75
CA ALA A 117 -10.73 32.17 -4.08
C ALA A 117 -9.35 31.55 -4.31
N VAL A 118 -8.28 32.22 -3.89
CA VAL A 118 -6.92 31.66 -3.96
C VAL A 118 -6.84 30.38 -3.13
N ASN A 119 -7.32 30.40 -1.88
CA ASN A 119 -7.29 29.22 -1.03
C ASN A 119 -8.09 28.04 -1.62
N ALA A 120 -9.22 28.31 -2.27
CA ALA A 120 -10.01 27.28 -2.95
C ALA A 120 -9.23 26.61 -4.10
N ARG A 121 -8.50 27.40 -4.91
CA ARG A 121 -7.66 26.86 -6.00
C ARG A 121 -6.49 26.03 -5.48
N LEU A 122 -5.79 26.50 -4.44
CA LEU A 122 -4.71 25.72 -3.81
C LEU A 122 -5.19 24.36 -3.30
N GLY A 123 -6.45 24.26 -2.83
CA GLY A 123 -7.04 23.03 -2.32
C GLY A 123 -7.55 22.03 -3.36
N THR A 124 -7.36 22.29 -4.67
CA THR A 124 -7.97 21.51 -5.77
C THR A 124 -7.72 20.00 -5.64
N TYR A 125 -6.49 19.59 -5.28
CA TYR A 125 -6.09 18.19 -5.23
C TYR A 125 -5.97 17.61 -3.81
N THR A 126 -6.32 18.36 -2.78
CA THR A 126 -6.09 17.97 -1.36
C THR A 126 -7.37 17.65 -0.60
N ASN A 127 -8.47 18.35 -0.90
CA ASN A 127 -9.62 18.38 0.02
C ASN A 127 -10.40 17.07 0.10
N PHE A 128 -10.42 16.29 -0.98
CA PHE A 128 -11.16 15.02 -1.01
C PHE A 128 -10.46 13.92 -0.19
N VAL A 129 -9.17 14.04 0.11
CA VAL A 129 -8.36 12.99 0.75
C VAL A 129 -8.98 12.59 2.09
N ASN A 130 -9.22 13.55 2.98
CA ASN A 130 -9.84 13.29 4.28
C ASN A 130 -11.32 12.90 4.16
N LEU A 131 -12.05 13.48 3.20
CA LEU A 131 -13.47 13.20 3.00
C LEU A 131 -13.74 11.76 2.56
N PHE A 132 -12.75 11.14 1.90
CA PHE A 132 -12.84 9.77 1.39
C PHE A 132 -12.09 8.74 2.23
N ASP A 133 -11.54 9.12 3.39
CA ASP A 133 -10.73 8.25 4.25
C ASP A 133 -9.53 7.66 3.49
N LEU A 134 -8.74 8.54 2.87
CA LEU A 134 -7.53 8.20 2.12
C LEU A 134 -6.28 8.65 2.89
N CYS A 135 -5.16 7.98 2.66
CA CYS A 135 -3.85 8.42 3.12
C CYS A 135 -3.10 9.16 2.00
N ALA A 136 -2.19 10.07 2.36
CA ALA A 136 -1.39 10.80 1.39
C ALA A 136 -0.01 11.19 1.93
N VAL A 137 0.96 11.29 1.03
CA VAL A 137 2.28 11.89 1.29
C VAL A 137 2.63 12.86 0.18
N ALA A 138 3.02 14.09 0.55
CA ALA A 138 3.51 15.09 -0.38
C ALA A 138 5.04 15.06 -0.42
N VAL A 139 5.62 15.05 -1.61
CA VAL A 139 7.07 15.06 -1.82
C VAL A 139 7.49 16.07 -2.88
N PRO A 140 8.72 16.61 -2.78
CA PRO A 140 9.30 17.43 -3.84
C PRO A 140 9.41 16.64 -5.16
N ALA A 141 9.17 17.33 -6.27
CA ALA A 141 9.26 16.77 -7.62
C ALA A 141 10.01 17.71 -8.60
N GLY A 142 10.85 18.59 -8.07
CA GLY A 142 11.68 19.52 -8.84
C GLY A 142 11.14 20.94 -8.81
N GLU A 143 11.22 21.63 -9.96
CA GLU A 143 10.74 22.99 -10.15
C GLU A 143 9.80 23.05 -11.36
N ALA A 144 8.79 23.90 -11.30
CA ALA A 144 7.89 24.22 -12.40
C ALA A 144 7.64 25.73 -12.40
N ASP A 145 7.65 26.35 -13.58
CA ASP A 145 7.39 27.79 -13.75
C ASP A 145 8.27 28.70 -12.85
N GLY A 146 9.51 28.27 -12.59
CA GLY A 146 10.48 28.99 -11.76
C GLY A 146 10.22 28.92 -10.25
N SER A 147 9.35 28.01 -9.80
CA SER A 147 9.02 27.79 -8.39
C SER A 147 9.17 26.30 -8.00
N PRO A 148 9.37 25.98 -6.70
CA PRO A 148 9.44 24.59 -6.24
C PRO A 148 8.13 23.84 -6.51
N PHE A 149 8.22 22.69 -7.18
CA PHE A 149 7.07 21.86 -7.52
C PHE A 149 7.06 20.57 -6.69
N GLY A 150 5.87 20.14 -6.29
CA GLY A 150 5.64 18.94 -5.50
C GLY A 150 4.47 18.11 -6.02
N VAL A 151 4.54 16.82 -5.72
CA VAL A 151 3.46 15.87 -6.01
C VAL A 151 3.01 15.19 -4.73
N SER A 152 1.72 14.88 -4.66
CA SER A 152 1.13 14.07 -3.60
C SER A 152 0.77 12.70 -4.15
N LEU A 153 1.24 11.67 -3.44
CA LEU A 153 0.78 10.29 -3.62
C LEU A 153 -0.39 10.06 -2.68
N VAL A 154 -1.51 9.56 -3.19
CA VAL A 154 -2.75 9.32 -2.41
C VAL A 154 -3.20 7.88 -2.60
N ALA A 155 -3.55 7.18 -1.52
CA ALA A 155 -3.99 5.78 -1.56
C ALA A 155 -5.09 5.52 -0.54
N PRO A 156 -5.74 4.34 -0.56
CA PRO A 156 -6.74 3.97 0.46
C PRO A 156 -6.20 4.05 1.89
N ALA A 157 -7.10 4.20 2.86
CA ALA A 157 -6.74 4.10 4.28
C ALA A 157 -5.83 2.89 4.58
N PHE A 158 -4.85 3.10 5.46
CA PHE A 158 -3.85 2.11 5.88
C PHE A 158 -2.84 1.69 4.81
N ALA A 159 -2.82 2.34 3.64
CA ALA A 159 -1.81 2.14 2.60
C ALA A 159 -0.59 3.08 2.74
N ASP A 160 -0.36 3.66 3.93
CA ASP A 160 0.70 4.65 4.20
C ASP A 160 2.09 4.17 3.75
N GLN A 161 2.43 2.91 4.03
CA GLN A 161 3.71 2.36 3.61
C GLN A 161 3.81 2.25 2.07
N VAL A 162 2.71 2.00 1.35
CA VAL A 162 2.72 1.96 -0.12
C VAL A 162 3.06 3.34 -0.68
N VAL A 163 2.40 4.39 -0.18
CA VAL A 163 2.69 5.75 -0.66
C VAL A 163 4.08 6.24 -0.22
N LEU A 164 4.59 5.79 0.94
CA LEU A 164 5.97 6.05 1.37
C LEU A 164 7.02 5.32 0.51
N ASP A 165 6.77 4.06 0.12
CA ASP A 165 7.64 3.31 -0.79
C ASP A 165 7.68 3.97 -2.17
N LEU A 166 6.54 4.45 -2.66
CA LEU A 166 6.45 5.21 -3.91
C LEU A 166 7.13 6.58 -3.79
N ALA A 167 6.93 7.29 -2.68
CA ALA A 167 7.59 8.56 -2.40
C ALA A 167 9.12 8.42 -2.44
N GLY A 168 9.66 7.38 -1.81
CA GLY A 168 11.10 7.11 -1.85
C GLY A 168 11.65 6.81 -3.25
N ARG A 169 10.82 6.27 -4.15
CA ARG A 169 11.17 6.13 -5.58
C ARG A 169 11.17 7.47 -6.33
N ILE A 170 10.39 8.47 -5.90
CA ILE A 170 10.40 9.83 -6.48
C ILE A 170 11.64 10.58 -6.00
N THR A 171 11.86 10.59 -4.69
CA THR A 171 12.89 11.40 -4.05
C THR A 171 14.29 10.77 -4.14
N GLY A 172 14.36 9.47 -4.41
CA GLY A 172 15.59 8.70 -4.28
C GLY A 172 15.96 8.37 -2.83
N ASP A 173 15.07 8.65 -1.87
CA ASP A 173 15.26 8.40 -0.44
C ASP A 173 14.26 7.34 0.06
N PRO A 174 14.67 6.07 0.18
CA PRO A 174 13.76 4.99 0.55
C PRO A 174 13.22 5.17 1.97
N ALA A 175 11.91 5.03 2.13
CA ALA A 175 11.26 5.13 3.43
C ALA A 175 11.80 4.09 4.43
N ARG A 176 12.48 4.57 5.48
CA ARG A 176 13.05 3.72 6.54
C ARG A 176 12.84 4.35 7.93
N PRO A 177 12.54 3.54 8.96
CA PRO A 177 12.17 2.12 8.89
C PRO A 177 10.78 1.94 8.23
N ALA A 178 10.54 0.76 7.65
CA ALA A 178 9.20 0.43 7.16
C ALA A 178 8.20 0.41 8.32
N LEU A 179 7.02 0.98 8.10
CA LEU A 179 5.86 0.88 8.97
C LEU A 179 5.29 -0.54 8.86
N LEU A 180 5.95 -1.48 9.52
CA LEU A 180 5.49 -2.85 9.61
C LEU A 180 4.43 -2.99 10.72
N PRO A 181 3.43 -3.87 10.53
CA PRO A 181 2.52 -4.23 11.61
C PRO A 181 3.30 -4.71 12.83
N THR A 182 2.92 -4.23 14.01
CA THR A 182 3.59 -4.60 15.27
C THR A 182 3.41 -6.08 15.64
N ASP A 183 2.45 -6.76 15.02
CA ASP A 183 2.12 -8.16 15.22
C ASP A 183 2.59 -9.06 14.06
N ALA A 184 3.64 -8.67 13.34
CA ALA A 184 4.10 -9.39 12.17
C ALA A 184 4.96 -10.63 12.49
N VAL A 185 4.97 -11.59 11.57
CA VAL A 185 5.74 -12.84 11.62
C VAL A 185 6.43 -13.05 10.28
N ASP A 186 7.72 -13.39 10.31
CA ASP A 186 8.45 -13.83 9.12
C ASP A 186 8.10 -15.28 8.79
N VAL A 187 7.68 -15.51 7.55
CA VAL A 187 7.48 -16.83 6.95
C VAL A 187 8.52 -17.04 5.87
N VAL A 188 9.28 -18.13 5.97
CA VAL A 188 10.29 -18.51 4.99
C VAL A 188 9.68 -19.40 3.93
N VAL A 189 9.85 -19.02 2.66
CA VAL A 189 9.40 -19.80 1.50
C VAL A 189 10.60 -20.19 0.62
N PHE A 190 10.48 -21.30 -0.09
CA PHE A 190 11.60 -21.92 -0.82
C PHE A 190 11.33 -22.18 -2.30
N GLY A 191 10.13 -21.86 -2.79
CA GLY A 191 9.61 -22.43 -4.03
C GLY A 191 8.71 -21.53 -4.84
N ALA A 192 7.54 -22.05 -5.21
CA ALA A 192 6.59 -21.35 -6.07
C ALA A 192 6.12 -19.98 -5.53
N HIS A 193 6.37 -19.67 -4.26
CA HIS A 193 6.08 -18.38 -3.63
C HIS A 193 7.23 -17.36 -3.63
N LEU A 194 8.45 -17.76 -4.04
CA LEU A 194 9.61 -16.84 -4.15
C LEU A 194 9.31 -15.68 -5.12
N GLY A 195 10.06 -14.59 -5.01
CA GLY A 195 9.97 -13.45 -5.91
C GLY A 195 9.95 -13.88 -7.39
N GLY A 196 8.94 -13.44 -8.14
CA GLY A 196 8.77 -13.75 -9.56
C GLY A 196 8.28 -15.18 -9.88
N GLN A 197 8.00 -16.02 -8.88
CA GLN A 197 7.46 -17.37 -9.09
C GLN A 197 5.92 -17.40 -9.20
N PRO A 198 5.31 -18.45 -9.77
CA PRO A 198 3.89 -18.46 -10.14
C PRO A 198 2.88 -18.25 -9.00
N LEU A 199 3.22 -18.68 -7.77
CA LEU A 199 2.36 -18.52 -6.58
C LEU A 199 2.76 -17.32 -5.71
N HIS A 200 3.76 -16.53 -6.12
CA HIS A 200 4.20 -15.35 -5.38
C HIS A 200 3.05 -14.40 -5.05
N ARG A 201 2.08 -14.27 -5.96
CA ARG A 201 0.86 -13.46 -5.76
C ARG A 201 0.10 -13.82 -4.49
N GLN A 202 0.12 -15.07 -4.02
CA GLN A 202 -0.60 -15.46 -2.81
C GLN A 202 -0.03 -14.79 -1.55
N LEU A 203 1.26 -14.45 -1.54
CA LEU A 203 1.88 -13.64 -0.49
C LEU A 203 1.53 -12.16 -0.69
N GLY A 204 1.65 -11.66 -1.92
CA GLY A 204 1.32 -10.26 -2.25
C GLY A 204 -0.14 -9.88 -1.96
N ASP A 205 -1.09 -10.76 -2.29
CA ASP A 205 -2.53 -10.59 -2.04
C ASP A 205 -2.85 -10.56 -0.52
N LEU A 206 -1.94 -11.05 0.33
CA LEU A 206 -2.02 -10.98 1.79
C LEU A 206 -1.25 -9.81 2.40
N GLY A 207 -0.68 -8.93 1.57
CA GLY A 207 0.13 -7.80 2.00
C GLY A 207 1.50 -8.21 2.56
N ALA A 208 2.01 -9.40 2.20
CA ALA A 208 3.33 -9.83 2.63
C ALA A 208 4.43 -8.90 2.11
N ARG A 209 5.43 -8.64 2.94
CA ARG A 209 6.58 -7.81 2.56
C ARG A 209 7.86 -8.62 2.56
N PHE A 210 8.67 -8.44 1.52
CA PHE A 210 10.00 -9.06 1.48
C PHE A 210 10.83 -8.53 2.64
N SER A 211 11.39 -9.44 3.43
CA SER A 211 12.26 -9.11 4.56
C SER A 211 13.72 -9.23 4.12
N ARG A 212 14.12 -10.44 3.73
CA ARG A 212 15.50 -10.76 3.33
C ARG A 212 15.59 -12.12 2.66
N ASP A 213 16.66 -12.33 1.91
CA ASP A 213 17.11 -13.67 1.53
C ASP A 213 17.59 -14.43 2.76
N VAL A 214 17.34 -15.73 2.80
CA VAL A 214 17.76 -16.62 3.91
C VAL A 214 18.31 -17.94 3.39
N ARG A 215 19.06 -18.62 4.25
CA ARG A 215 19.49 -20.01 4.05
C ARG A 215 19.12 -20.81 5.28
N THR A 216 18.63 -22.03 5.07
CA THR A 216 18.42 -22.98 6.18
C THR A 216 19.76 -23.41 6.76
N SER A 217 19.77 -23.99 7.97
CA SER A 217 20.90 -24.79 8.41
C SER A 217 21.10 -26.02 7.50
N ALA A 218 22.19 -26.77 7.70
CA ALA A 218 22.46 -28.00 6.95
C ALA A 218 21.56 -29.19 7.34
N ALA A 219 20.47 -28.97 8.09
CA ALA A 219 19.57 -30.01 8.58
C ALA A 219 18.39 -30.33 7.64
N TYR A 220 18.39 -29.82 6.40
CA TYR A 220 17.22 -29.88 5.52
C TYR A 220 17.55 -30.45 4.14
N ARG A 221 16.54 -31.07 3.51
CA ARG A 221 16.58 -31.55 2.13
C ARG A 221 15.44 -30.96 1.31
N MET A 222 15.61 -30.91 0.00
CA MET A 222 14.64 -30.39 -0.94
C MET A 222 14.27 -31.47 -1.96
N ALA A 223 12.98 -31.76 -2.10
CA ALA A 223 12.46 -32.68 -3.11
C ALA A 223 11.59 -31.94 -4.14
N HIS A 224 11.60 -32.40 -5.39
CA HIS A 224 10.74 -31.86 -6.45
C HIS A 224 9.36 -32.53 -6.40
N LEU A 225 8.34 -31.79 -5.95
CA LEU A 225 6.97 -32.30 -5.86
C LEU A 225 6.21 -32.06 -7.17
N PRO A 226 5.47 -33.06 -7.66
CA PRO A 226 4.63 -32.91 -8.85
C PRO A 226 3.46 -31.94 -8.58
N GLY A 227 2.94 -31.34 -9.64
CA GLY A 227 1.79 -30.44 -9.59
C GLY A 227 1.88 -29.33 -10.64
N GLU A 228 0.80 -28.55 -10.75
CA GLU A 228 0.73 -27.37 -11.61
C GLU A 228 0.29 -26.15 -10.76
N PRO A 229 1.19 -25.19 -10.48
CA PRO A 229 2.62 -25.22 -10.78
C PRO A 229 3.38 -26.26 -9.92
N ALA A 230 4.48 -26.78 -10.48
CA ALA A 230 5.41 -27.62 -9.74
C ALA A 230 6.08 -26.82 -8.62
N ARG A 231 6.48 -27.51 -7.54
CA ARG A 231 7.00 -26.84 -6.34
C ARG A 231 8.00 -27.72 -5.60
N PRO A 232 8.93 -27.14 -4.83
CA PRO A 232 9.78 -27.90 -3.94
C PRO A 232 9.01 -28.28 -2.66
N GLY A 233 9.36 -29.43 -2.10
CA GLY A 233 9.05 -29.79 -0.71
C GLY A 233 10.33 -29.75 0.11
N VAL A 234 10.38 -28.87 1.11
CA VAL A 234 11.50 -28.80 2.06
C VAL A 234 11.12 -29.56 3.33
N ALA A 235 11.96 -30.48 3.76
CA ALA A 235 11.74 -31.28 4.96
C ALA A 235 13.06 -31.44 5.72
N PRO A 236 13.02 -31.71 7.05
CA PRO A 236 14.19 -32.14 7.78
C PRO A 236 14.85 -33.35 7.11
N ALA A 237 16.16 -33.32 7.04
CA ALA A 237 16.97 -34.38 6.46
C ALA A 237 17.08 -35.54 7.47
N PRO A 238 16.72 -36.79 7.08
CA PRO A 238 16.98 -37.95 7.92
C PRO A 238 18.50 -38.15 8.10
N ASP A 239 18.94 -38.58 9.27
CA ASP A 239 20.35 -38.96 9.53
C ASP A 239 21.40 -37.86 9.30
N GLY A 240 21.00 -36.59 9.21
CA GLY A 240 21.91 -35.45 9.07
C GLY A 240 22.52 -35.27 7.67
N ASP A 241 21.92 -35.87 6.64
CA ASP A 241 22.36 -35.78 5.23
C ASP A 241 21.89 -34.51 4.50
N GLY A 242 21.53 -33.47 5.24
CA GLY A 242 20.97 -32.24 4.71
C GLY A 242 22.01 -31.27 4.15
N VAL A 243 21.51 -30.19 3.54
CA VAL A 243 22.30 -29.09 3.00
C VAL A 243 21.61 -27.75 3.28
N PRO A 244 22.36 -26.63 3.35
CA PRO A 244 21.75 -25.31 3.43
C PRO A 244 20.99 -24.95 2.15
N LEU A 245 19.70 -24.68 2.27
CA LEU A 245 18.79 -24.38 1.17
C LEU A 245 18.44 -22.89 1.12
N ALA A 246 18.55 -22.29 -0.06
CA ALA A 246 18.19 -20.90 -0.28
C ALA A 246 16.66 -20.70 -0.30
N GLY A 247 16.20 -19.68 0.42
CA GLY A 247 14.80 -19.24 0.45
C GLY A 247 14.69 -17.74 0.71
N GLU A 248 13.46 -17.27 0.87
CA GLU A 248 13.15 -15.86 1.15
C GLU A 248 12.26 -15.76 2.40
N ALA A 249 12.59 -14.83 3.29
CA ALA A 249 11.73 -14.48 4.41
C ALA A 249 10.75 -13.37 4.00
N TRP A 250 9.47 -13.61 4.23
CA TRP A 250 8.38 -12.68 3.97
C TRP A 250 7.61 -12.38 5.24
N THR A 251 7.51 -11.10 5.59
CA THR A 251 6.81 -10.61 6.77
C THR A 251 5.30 -10.53 6.49
N LEU A 252 4.50 -11.20 7.32
CA LEU A 252 3.04 -11.26 7.26
C LEU A 252 2.42 -10.82 8.59
N THR A 253 1.22 -10.23 8.57
CA THR A 253 0.40 -10.08 9.79
C THR A 253 -0.06 -11.46 10.28
N ARG A 254 -0.51 -11.55 11.54
CA ARG A 254 -1.14 -12.79 12.04
C ARG A 254 -2.38 -13.18 11.25
N ALA A 255 -3.18 -12.20 10.81
CA ALA A 255 -4.34 -12.44 9.97
C ALA A 255 -3.94 -12.97 8.58
N GLY A 256 -2.93 -12.36 7.96
CA GLY A 256 -2.36 -12.83 6.69
C GLY A 256 -1.81 -14.25 6.80
N LEU A 257 -1.08 -14.55 7.88
CA LEU A 257 -0.59 -15.91 8.17
C LEU A 257 -1.72 -16.92 8.32
N ALA A 258 -2.79 -16.58 9.03
CA ALA A 258 -3.95 -17.46 9.19
C ALA A 258 -4.66 -17.73 7.86
N ALA A 259 -4.82 -16.71 7.02
CA ALA A 259 -5.38 -16.84 5.67
C ALA A 259 -4.48 -17.70 4.76
N PHE A 260 -3.16 -17.49 4.82
CA PHE A 260 -2.18 -18.31 4.10
C PHE A 260 -2.27 -19.79 4.50
N LEU A 261 -2.33 -20.05 5.82
CA LEU A 261 -2.49 -21.39 6.38
C LEU A 261 -3.80 -22.07 5.93
N ALA A 262 -4.91 -21.33 5.90
CA ALA A 262 -6.20 -21.86 5.48
C ALA A 262 -6.23 -22.28 3.99
N GLY A 263 -5.40 -21.65 3.15
CA GLY A 263 -5.28 -21.98 1.73
C GLY A 263 -4.30 -23.12 1.41
N MET A 264 -3.59 -23.65 2.41
CA MET A 264 -2.59 -24.70 2.17
C MET A 264 -3.21 -26.04 1.84
N VAL A 265 -2.57 -26.75 0.91
CA VAL A 265 -2.93 -28.11 0.49
C VAL A 265 -1.85 -29.10 0.90
N ARG A 266 -2.25 -30.32 1.27
CA ARG A 266 -1.29 -31.39 1.55
C ARG A 266 -0.40 -31.65 0.31
N PRO A 267 0.89 -31.98 0.48
CA PRO A 267 1.59 -32.25 1.74
C PRO A 267 2.29 -31.02 2.35
N MET A 268 1.86 -29.80 2.02
CA MET A 268 2.49 -28.57 2.55
C MET A 268 2.07 -28.33 4.01
N ALA A 269 2.98 -27.76 4.78
CA ALA A 269 2.77 -27.38 6.17
C ALA A 269 3.60 -26.15 6.54
N LEU A 270 3.22 -25.49 7.64
CA LEU A 270 4.02 -24.47 8.29
C LEU A 270 4.59 -25.07 9.57
N GLY A 271 5.88 -24.86 9.80
CA GLY A 271 6.54 -25.37 10.99
C GLY A 271 7.82 -24.63 11.31
N PRO A 272 8.42 -24.88 12.49
CA PRO A 272 9.69 -24.28 12.86
C PRO A 272 10.81 -24.76 11.93
N LEU A 273 11.65 -23.82 11.54
CA LEU A 273 12.79 -23.99 10.64
C LEU A 273 14.01 -23.30 11.28
N GLU A 274 15.15 -23.98 11.29
CA GLU A 274 16.44 -23.42 11.69
C GLU A 274 17.16 -22.79 10.48
N LEU A 275 17.63 -21.56 10.64
CA LEU A 275 18.41 -20.82 9.65
C LEU A 275 19.91 -21.04 9.85
N GLU A 276 20.70 -20.69 8.83
CA GLU A 276 22.17 -20.85 8.85
C GLU A 276 22.85 -20.05 9.97
N ASP A 277 22.21 -18.98 10.47
CA ASP A 277 22.67 -18.17 11.61
C ASP A 277 22.29 -18.75 12.99
N GLY A 278 21.64 -19.92 13.02
CA GLY A 278 21.16 -20.59 14.23
C GLY A 278 19.84 -20.04 14.79
N THR A 279 19.24 -19.04 14.15
CA THR A 279 17.91 -18.54 14.52
C THR A 279 16.80 -19.46 14.00
N TRP A 280 15.61 -19.34 14.59
CA TRP A 280 14.44 -20.12 14.20
C TRP A 280 13.36 -19.22 13.61
N ALA A 281 12.73 -19.67 12.52
CA ALA A 281 11.64 -18.98 11.84
C ALA A 281 10.49 -19.96 11.51
N VAL A 282 9.36 -19.43 11.06
CA VAL A 282 8.27 -20.25 10.52
C VAL A 282 8.58 -20.54 9.05
N GLY A 283 8.82 -21.80 8.69
CA GLY A 283 9.10 -22.23 7.32
C GLY A 283 7.89 -22.87 6.64
N PHE A 284 7.76 -22.65 5.34
CA PHE A 284 6.88 -23.40 4.44
C PHE A 284 7.54 -24.73 4.07
N LEU A 285 7.14 -25.77 4.79
CA LEU A 285 7.72 -27.09 4.78
C LEU A 285 6.79 -28.12 4.12
N CYS A 286 7.29 -29.34 3.97
CA CYS A 286 6.58 -30.47 3.44
C CYS A 286 6.60 -31.62 4.45
N THR A 287 5.44 -32.19 4.73
CA THR A 287 5.29 -33.31 5.69
C THR A 287 5.60 -34.67 5.08
N ASP A 288 5.56 -34.78 3.75
CA ASP A 288 5.83 -36.03 3.04
C ASP A 288 6.55 -35.76 1.70
N THR A 289 7.79 -36.24 1.63
CA THR A 289 8.66 -36.16 0.44
C THR A 289 8.91 -37.53 -0.18
N ALA A 290 8.20 -38.58 0.26
CA ALA A 290 8.43 -39.94 -0.20
C ALA A 290 8.15 -40.07 -1.71
N GLY A 291 9.08 -40.72 -2.43
CA GLY A 291 8.97 -40.96 -3.88
C GLY A 291 9.21 -39.74 -4.77
N ALA A 292 9.42 -38.55 -4.20
CA ALA A 292 9.77 -37.36 -4.96
C ALA A 292 11.29 -37.30 -5.24
N PRO A 293 11.74 -36.85 -6.42
CA PRO A 293 13.16 -36.69 -6.73
C PRO A 293 13.85 -35.72 -5.77
N ASP A 294 14.98 -36.13 -5.20
CA ASP A 294 15.84 -35.24 -4.40
C ASP A 294 16.57 -34.24 -5.30
N ILE A 295 16.46 -32.95 -4.97
CA ILE A 295 17.08 -31.82 -5.66
C ILE A 295 17.97 -30.98 -4.74
N SER A 296 18.32 -31.51 -3.56
CA SER A 296 19.13 -30.84 -2.53
C SER A 296 20.49 -30.37 -3.07
N ALA A 297 21.09 -31.14 -3.98
CA ALA A 297 22.38 -30.79 -4.61
C ALA A 297 22.39 -29.44 -5.34
N HIS A 298 21.22 -28.91 -5.73
CA HIS A 298 21.12 -27.58 -6.35
C HIS A 298 21.17 -26.44 -5.33
N GLY A 299 20.96 -26.73 -4.04
CA GLY A 299 20.98 -25.76 -2.94
C GLY A 299 19.82 -24.75 -2.95
N GLY A 300 18.81 -24.93 -3.80
CA GLY A 300 17.65 -24.06 -3.89
C GLY A 300 16.84 -24.25 -5.18
N TRP A 301 15.56 -23.87 -5.13
CA TRP A 301 14.59 -24.07 -6.21
C TRP A 301 14.96 -23.35 -7.51
N MET A 302 15.35 -22.08 -7.42
CA MET A 302 15.70 -21.28 -8.60
C MET A 302 16.89 -21.86 -9.38
N ARG A 303 17.88 -22.41 -8.66
CA ARG A 303 19.04 -23.08 -9.27
C ARG A 303 18.65 -24.39 -9.94
N TYR A 304 17.71 -25.13 -9.35
CA TYR A 304 17.14 -26.33 -9.97
C TYR A 304 16.41 -25.98 -11.29
N LEU A 305 15.53 -24.97 -11.29
CA LEU A 305 14.82 -24.52 -12.49
C LEU A 305 15.78 -24.11 -13.62
N ALA A 306 16.81 -23.33 -13.28
CA ALA A 306 17.85 -22.93 -14.23
C ALA A 306 18.58 -24.14 -14.84
N SER A 307 18.90 -25.16 -14.03
CA SER A 307 19.56 -26.39 -14.53
C SER A 307 18.70 -27.20 -15.50
N ARG A 308 17.37 -27.00 -15.48
CA ARG A 308 16.41 -27.64 -16.40
C ARG A 308 16.09 -26.80 -17.64
N GLY A 309 16.77 -25.67 -17.83
CA GLY A 309 16.49 -24.75 -18.94
C GLY A 309 15.11 -24.10 -18.85
N GLN A 310 14.48 -24.09 -17.68
CA GLN A 310 13.24 -23.35 -17.45
C GLN A 310 13.60 -21.90 -17.17
N ALA A 311 12.95 -20.97 -17.89
CA ALA A 311 13.20 -19.54 -17.75
C ALA A 311 13.01 -19.11 -16.29
N VAL A 312 14.08 -18.62 -15.69
CA VAL A 312 14.03 -17.89 -14.43
C VAL A 312 13.64 -16.45 -14.78
N PRO A 313 12.48 -15.93 -14.34
CA PRO A 313 12.16 -14.52 -14.54
C PRO A 313 13.18 -13.68 -13.77
N GLY A 314 13.91 -12.79 -14.46
CA GLY A 314 14.77 -11.79 -13.83
C GLY A 314 16.30 -11.94 -13.99
N SER A 315 16.78 -12.64 -15.02
CA SER A 315 18.14 -12.41 -15.55
C SER A 315 18.17 -11.24 -16.53
#